data_AF-A0AAP8T2P0-F1
#
_entry.id   AF-A0AAP8T2P0-F1
#
_cell.length_a   1.000
_cell.length_b   1.000
_cell.length_c   1.000
_cell.angle_alpha   90.00
_cell.angle_beta   90.00
_cell.angle_gamma   90.00
#
_symmetry.space_group_name_H-M   'P 1'
#
loop_
_entity.id
_entity.type
_entity.pdbx_description
1 polymer ?
#
loop_
_entity_poly.entity_id
_entity_poly.type
_entity_poly.pdbx_seq_one_letter_code
_entity_poly.pdbx_strand_id
1 'polypeptide(L)'
;RIYSVADIVADPHYQARGMLLNAELPGGATVKMPGIVPKMSETPGCVNWSGPSLGQHTDGILAGLGLTDQDIERLKAEGVVQ
;
A
#
# COMPACT_ATOMS: atom_id res chain seq x y z
N ARG A 1 19.69 -18.86 18.06
CA ARG A 1 19.30 -17.67 18.86
C ARG A 1 17.91 -17.25 18.40
N ILE A 2 17.01 -16.90 19.32
CA ILE A 2 15.72 -16.30 18.97
C ILE A 2 15.98 -14.83 18.67
N TYR A 3 15.56 -14.35 17.49
CA TYR A 3 15.77 -12.97 17.07
C TYR A 3 14.75 -12.04 17.71
N SER A 4 15.22 -10.89 18.21
CA SER A 4 14.36 -9.73 18.48
C SER A 4 14.11 -8.93 17.20
N VAL A 5 13.19 -7.95 17.26
CA VAL A 5 12.95 -7.03 16.14
C VAL A 5 14.23 -6.24 15.80
N ALA A 6 14.97 -5.80 16.81
CA ALA A 6 16.23 -5.08 16.59
C ALA A 6 17.28 -5.96 15.90
N ASP A 7 17.35 -7.25 16.27
CA ASP A 7 18.25 -8.21 15.60
C ASP A 7 17.88 -8.35 14.11
N ILE A 8 16.58 -8.49 13.79
CA ILE A 8 16.09 -8.59 12.39
C ILE A 8 16.48 -7.35 11.57
N VAL A 9 16.31 -6.15 12.15
CA VAL A 9 16.58 -4.89 11.45
C VAL A 9 18.08 -4.68 11.20
N ALA A 10 18.94 -5.17 12.08
CA ALA A 10 20.40 -5.06 11.98
C ALA A 10 21.05 -6.21 11.21
N ASP A 11 20.32 -7.28 10.89
CA ASP A 11 20.89 -8.49 10.30
C ASP A 11 21.41 -8.26 8.85
N PRO A 12 22.70 -8.54 8.57
CA PRO A 12 23.30 -8.34 7.24
C PRO A 12 22.65 -9.18 6.14
N HIS A 13 22.15 -10.37 6.46
CA HIS A 13 21.49 -11.23 5.48
C HIS A 13 20.11 -10.70 5.09
N TYR A 14 19.35 -10.17 6.07
CA TYR A 14 18.08 -9.49 5.79
C TYR A 14 18.28 -8.27 4.89
N GLN A 15 19.33 -7.49 5.14
CA GLN A 15 19.69 -6.32 4.33
C GLN A 15 20.11 -6.74 2.91
N ALA A 16 21.02 -7.70 2.78
CA ALA A 16 21.52 -8.19 1.49
C ALA A 16 20.41 -8.77 0.59
N ARG A 17 19.36 -9.32 1.18
CA ARG A 17 18.22 -9.90 0.44
C ARG A 17 17.05 -8.95 0.24
N GLY A 18 17.14 -7.70 0.72
CA GLY A 18 16.04 -6.74 0.65
C GLY A 18 14.78 -7.28 1.32
N MET A 19 14.95 -7.86 2.51
CA MET A 19 13.87 -8.43 3.32
C MET A 19 13.13 -7.39 4.15
N LEU A 20 13.67 -6.18 4.25
CA LEU A 20 13.01 -5.00 4.78
C LEU A 20 13.14 -3.88 3.75
N LEU A 21 12.04 -3.22 3.42
CA LEU A 21 11.99 -2.09 2.51
C LEU A 21 11.62 -0.82 3.26
N ASN A 22 12.07 0.33 2.76
CA ASN A 22 11.60 1.63 3.23
C ASN A 22 10.32 1.98 2.47
N ALA A 23 9.27 2.36 3.19
CA ALA A 23 8.03 2.86 2.64
C ALA A 23 7.75 4.25 3.19
N GLU A 24 7.27 5.13 2.32
CA GLU A 24 6.78 6.45 2.72
C GLU A 24 5.28 6.36 3.00
N LEU A 25 4.87 6.80 4.18
CA LEU A 25 3.47 6.89 4.58
C LEU A 25 2.88 8.24 4.20
N PRO A 26 1.55 8.34 4.06
CA PRO A 26 0.87 9.63 3.96
C PRO A 26 1.32 10.56 5.09
N GLY A 27 1.80 11.76 4.73
CA GLY A 27 2.39 12.71 5.68
C GLY A 27 3.92 12.70 5.75
N GLY A 28 4.61 11.92 4.92
CA GLY A 28 6.07 12.00 4.71
C GLY A 28 6.92 11.19 5.68
N ALA A 29 6.31 10.40 6.57
CA ALA A 29 7.04 9.53 7.47
C ALA A 29 7.59 8.31 6.70
N THR A 30 8.88 8.00 6.87
CA THR A 30 9.49 6.79 6.32
C THR A 30 9.53 5.67 7.36
N VAL A 31 9.04 4.48 7.01
CA VAL A 31 9.01 3.30 7.88
C VAL A 31 9.65 2.09 7.22
N LYS A 32 10.16 1.15 8.02
CA LYS A 32 10.59 -0.16 7.52
C LYS A 32 9.42 -1.13 7.48
N MET A 33 9.17 -1.73 6.32
CA MET A 33 8.14 -2.75 6.12
C MET A 33 8.79 -4.06 5.65
N PRO A 34 8.14 -5.22 5.84
CA PRO A 34 8.59 -6.46 5.23
C PRO A 34 8.75 -6.33 3.72
N GLY A 35 9.85 -6.87 3.21
CA GLY A 35 10.13 -6.97 1.79
C GLY A 35 9.24 -7.99 1.09
N ILE A 36 9.20 -7.94 -0.24
CA ILE A 36 8.40 -8.84 -1.06
C ILE A 36 9.03 -10.23 -1.07
N VAL A 37 8.22 -11.25 -0.76
CA VAL A 37 8.61 -12.66 -0.75
C VAL A 37 7.50 -13.54 -1.37
N PRO A 38 7.85 -14.63 -2.08
CA PRO A 38 9.20 -15.02 -2.49
C PRO A 38 9.82 -14.09 -3.54
N LYS A 39 11.13 -14.20 -3.78
CA LYS A 39 11.84 -13.46 -4.83
C LYS A 39 11.76 -14.26 -6.12
N MET A 40 10.96 -13.78 -7.07
CA MET A 40 10.83 -14.38 -8.40
C MET A 40 11.93 -13.84 -9.32
N SER A 41 12.57 -14.72 -10.11
CA SER A 41 13.65 -14.33 -11.03
C SER A 41 13.13 -13.67 -12.32
N GLU A 42 12.02 -14.17 -12.87
CA GLU A 42 11.46 -13.67 -14.13
C GLU A 42 10.44 -12.56 -13.92
N THR A 43 9.66 -12.63 -12.84
CA THR A 43 8.61 -11.65 -12.51
C THR A 43 8.79 -11.09 -11.09
N PRO A 44 9.88 -10.35 -10.81
CA PRO A 44 10.08 -9.75 -9.49
C PRO A 44 8.88 -8.87 -9.10
N GLY A 45 8.33 -9.11 -7.91
CA GLY A 45 7.27 -8.25 -7.38
C GLY A 45 7.81 -6.87 -6.98
N CYS A 46 6.94 -5.87 -6.98
CA CYS A 46 7.20 -4.52 -6.51
C CYS A 46 6.06 -4.01 -5.61
N VAL A 47 6.36 -3.03 -4.74
CA VAL A 47 5.35 -2.26 -4.01
C VAL A 47 5.00 -1.07 -4.90
N ASN A 48 3.77 -1.01 -5.38
CA ASN A 48 3.35 0.04 -6.31
C ASN A 48 2.94 1.34 -5.58
N TRP A 49 2.37 1.24 -4.38
CA TRP A 49 1.85 2.38 -3.61
C TRP A 49 1.59 1.94 -2.16
N SER A 50 1.50 2.91 -1.25
CA SER A 50 1.31 2.70 0.21
C SER A 50 -0.10 2.28 0.62
N GLY A 51 -1.05 2.27 -0.31
CA GLY A 51 -2.49 2.21 -0.02
C GLY A 51 -3.15 3.58 -0.19
N PRO A 52 -4.49 3.62 -0.37
CA PRO A 52 -5.19 4.85 -0.73
C PRO A 52 -5.60 5.60 0.53
N SER A 53 -5.90 6.89 0.38
CA SER A 53 -6.76 7.54 1.39
C SER A 53 -8.16 6.94 1.37
N LEU A 54 -8.90 7.13 2.46
CA LEU A 54 -10.31 6.78 2.50
C LEU A 54 -11.05 7.47 1.33
N GLY A 55 -11.83 6.71 0.58
CA GLY A 55 -12.60 7.20 -0.57
C GLY A 55 -11.80 7.55 -1.85
N GLN A 56 -10.47 7.43 -1.87
CA GLN A 56 -9.65 7.91 -3.01
C GLN A 56 -10.07 7.35 -4.38
N HIS A 57 -10.62 6.13 -4.41
CA HIS A 57 -11.03 5.46 -5.63
C HIS A 57 -12.56 5.38 -5.80
N THR A 58 -13.36 5.98 -4.90
CA THR A 58 -14.84 5.89 -4.93
C THR A 58 -15.37 6.30 -6.31
N ASP A 59 -15.06 7.51 -6.75
CA ASP A 59 -15.58 8.08 -8.00
C ASP A 59 -15.19 7.25 -9.22
N GLY A 60 -13.91 6.87 -9.31
CA GLY A 60 -13.41 6.08 -10.43
C GLY A 60 -14.06 4.69 -10.52
N ILE A 61 -14.33 4.05 -9.38
CA ILE A 61 -15.02 2.76 -9.35
C ILE A 61 -16.50 2.91 -9.72
N LEU A 62 -17.20 3.91 -9.16
CA LEU A 62 -18.62 4.13 -9.45
C LEU A 62 -18.84 4.51 -10.93
N ALA A 63 -17.98 5.36 -11.49
CA ALA A 63 -17.99 5.69 -12.91
C ALA A 63 -17.72 4.44 -13.78
N GLY A 64 -16.76 3.59 -13.37
CA GLY A 64 -16.49 2.31 -14.02
C GLY A 64 -17.65 1.31 -13.99
N LEU A 65 -18.58 1.47 -13.03
CA LEU A 65 -19.82 0.71 -12.93
C LEU A 65 -20.98 1.34 -13.71
N GLY A 66 -20.77 2.49 -14.36
CA GLY A 66 -21.74 3.17 -15.21
C GLY A 66 -22.62 4.21 -14.51
N LEU A 67 -22.27 4.62 -13.28
CA LEU A 67 -22.96 5.74 -12.64
C LEU A 67 -22.53 7.05 -13.28
N THR A 68 -23.50 7.96 -13.44
CA THR A 68 -23.22 9.32 -13.92
C THR A 68 -22.64 10.17 -12.80
N ASP A 69 -21.98 11.28 -13.15
CA ASP A 69 -21.50 12.25 -12.16
C ASP A 69 -22.64 12.75 -11.26
N GLN A 70 -23.87 12.86 -11.79
CA GLN A 70 -25.05 13.25 -11.02
C GLN A 70 -25.47 12.19 -9.99
N ASP A 71 -25.35 10.90 -10.34
CA ASP A 71 -25.62 9.81 -9.40
C ASP A 71 -24.59 9.79 -8.27
N ILE A 72 -23.31 9.98 -8.60
CA ILE A 72 -22.22 9.97 -7.62
C ILE A 72 -22.36 11.15 -6.64
N GLU A 73 -22.61 12.35 -7.15
CA GLU A 73 -22.83 13.53 -6.31
C GLU A 73 -24.06 13.39 -5.41
N ARG A 74 -25.14 12.76 -5.91
CA ARG A 74 -26.30 12.44 -5.07
C ARG A 74 -25.94 11.48 -3.93
N LEU A 75 -25.20 10.42 -4.21
CA LEU A 75 -24.76 9.46 -3.19
C LEU A 75 -23.85 10.09 -2.14
N LYS A 76 -22.97 11.01 -2.55
CA LYS A 76 -22.15 11.82 -1.63
C LYS A 76 -23.00 12.72 -0.75
N ALA A 77 -23.98 13.42 -1.34
CA ALA A 77 -24.89 14.30 -0.61
C ALA A 77 -25.77 13.54 0.40
N GLU A 78 -26.17 12.31 0.08
CA GLU A 78 -26.89 11.40 0.96
C GLU A 78 -26.00 10.74 2.04
N GLY A 79 -24.67 10.92 1.96
CA GLY A 79 -23.70 10.32 2.88
C GLY A 79 -23.52 8.81 2.72
N VAL A 80 -23.96 8.25 1.59
CA VAL A 80 -23.84 6.82 1.26
C VAL A 80 -22.40 6.46 0.90
N VAL A 81 -21.69 7.39 0.26
CA VAL A 81 -20.28 7.26 -0.13
C VAL A 81 -19.50 8.53 0.24
N GLN A 82 -18.17 8.42 0.28
CA GLN A 82 -17.23 9.53 0.49
C GLN A 82 -16.45 9.82 -0.78
#